data_AF-A0A3G8ZQ00-F1
#
_entry.id   AF-A0A3G8ZQ00-F1
#
_cell.length_a   1.000
_cell.length_b   1.000
_cell.length_c   1.000
_cell.angle_alpha   90.00
_cell.angle_beta   90.00
_cell.angle_gamma   90.00
#
_symmetry.space_group_name_H-M   'P 1'
#
loop_
_entity.id
_entity.type
_entity.pdbx_description
1 polymer ?
#
loop_
_entity_poly.entity_id
_entity_poly.type
_entity_poly.pdbx_seq_one_letter_code
_entity_poly.pdbx_strand_id
1 'polypeptide(L)'
;MAHRAVVIISSTRAAAGIYDDATGPKISSWLRERGFEVEDALVVSDGAPFGAALKTSVLQGPAVIITSGGTGISPTDVTPQLTAALLDYEIPGLAEAIRRYGVGKVPTAVLSRGVAGVAGRTLVVNLPGSSGGVKDGLAVLDPVLVHAVDQLAGGDHRRTEGQDTPGGVDGDGGVAIPGGRAETEQR
;
A
#
# COMPACT_ATOMS: atom_id res chain seq x y z
N MET A 1 6.90 -16.07 15.02
CA MET A 1 6.83 -14.99 16.03
C MET A 1 5.89 -13.94 15.49
N ALA A 2 5.08 -13.29 16.32
CA ALA A 2 4.22 -12.20 15.85
C ALA A 2 5.10 -11.00 15.48
N HIS A 3 4.82 -10.38 14.34
CA HIS A 3 5.55 -9.20 13.89
C HIS A 3 4.90 -7.95 14.46
N ARG A 4 5.70 -6.97 14.91
CA ARG A 4 5.18 -5.68 15.35
C ARG A 4 4.71 -4.85 14.16
N ALA A 5 3.58 -4.17 14.28
CA ALA A 5 3.16 -3.15 13.33
C ALA A 5 2.75 -1.85 14.04
N VAL A 6 2.86 -0.72 13.33
CA VAL A 6 2.51 0.62 13.85
C VAL A 6 1.51 1.28 12.92
N VAL A 7 0.52 1.96 13.52
CA VAL A 7 -0.47 2.75 12.80
C VAL A 7 -0.30 4.22 13.16
N ILE A 8 -0.19 5.09 12.15
CA ILE A 8 -0.03 6.54 12.35
C ILE A 8 -1.09 7.30 11.56
N ILE A 9 -1.84 8.17 12.24
CA ILE A 9 -2.90 8.99 11.64
C ILE A 9 -2.39 10.42 11.54
N SER A 10 -2.28 10.93 10.30
CA SER A 10 -1.98 12.34 10.02
C SER A 10 -3.28 13.11 9.92
N SER A 11 -3.63 13.83 10.99
CA SER A 11 -4.78 14.74 11.00
C SER A 11 -4.66 15.76 12.13
N THR A 12 -4.42 17.02 11.75
CA THR A 12 -4.39 18.15 12.69
C THR A 12 -5.70 18.28 13.48
N ARG A 13 -6.84 18.00 12.84
CA ARG A 13 -8.15 18.12 13.49
C ARG A 13 -8.39 17.00 14.50
N ALA A 14 -8.01 15.76 14.17
CA ALA A 14 -8.14 14.64 15.11
C ALA A 14 -7.18 14.78 16.28
N ALA A 15 -5.92 15.18 16.02
CA ALA A 15 -4.93 15.42 17.07
C ALA A 15 -5.33 16.57 18.02
N ALA A 16 -6.09 17.56 17.52
CA ALA A 16 -6.65 18.64 18.33
C ALA A 16 -7.95 18.26 19.08
N GLY A 17 -8.44 17.02 18.95
CA GLY A 17 -9.68 16.56 19.59
C GLY A 17 -10.96 17.17 19.00
N ILE A 18 -10.90 17.73 17.78
CA ILE A 18 -12.09 18.29 17.11
C ILE A 18 -13.06 17.17 16.71
N TYR A 19 -12.52 16.00 16.37
CA TYR A 19 -13.27 14.77 16.17
C TYR A 19 -12.40 13.56 16.51
N ASP A 20 -13.04 12.44 16.86
CA ASP A 20 -12.37 11.17 17.06
C ASP A 20 -12.02 10.50 15.73
N ASP A 21 -10.78 10.05 15.58
CA ASP A 21 -10.38 9.30 14.39
C ASP A 21 -11.05 7.91 14.37
N ALA A 22 -11.76 7.63 13.29
CA ALA A 22 -12.40 6.35 13.06
C ALA A 22 -11.56 5.39 12.20
N THR A 23 -10.40 5.82 11.68
CA THR A 23 -9.59 5.02 10.75
C THR A 23 -8.53 4.17 11.44
N GLY A 24 -7.85 4.71 12.45
CA GLY A 24 -6.84 4.05 13.27
C GLY A 24 -7.33 2.75 13.90
N PRO A 25 -8.47 2.76 14.63
CA PRO A 25 -9.02 1.52 15.19
C PRO A 25 -9.30 0.43 14.14
N LYS A 26 -9.73 0.83 12.93
CA LYS A 26 -9.98 -0.12 11.82
C LYS A 26 -8.69 -0.75 11.32
N ILE A 27 -7.65 0.05 11.13
CA ILE A 27 -6.34 -0.43 10.67
C ILE A 27 -5.71 -1.34 11.74
N SER A 28 -5.74 -0.92 13.01
CA SER A 28 -5.20 -1.71 14.11
C SER A 28 -5.94 -3.04 14.28
N SER A 29 -7.27 -3.07 14.21
CA SER A 29 -8.05 -4.33 14.25
C SER A 29 -7.66 -5.25 13.11
N TRP A 30 -7.62 -4.71 11.88
CA TRP A 30 -7.28 -5.47 10.68
C TRP A 30 -5.86 -6.07 10.76
N LEU A 31 -4.89 -5.34 11.30
CA LEU A 31 -3.53 -5.87 11.52
C LEU A 31 -3.52 -6.98 12.60
N ARG A 32 -4.23 -6.78 13.71
CA ARG A 32 -4.31 -7.79 14.79
C ARG A 32 -4.95 -9.09 14.32
N GLU A 33 -5.99 -9.01 13.49
CA GLU A 33 -6.62 -10.17 12.84
C GLU A 33 -5.65 -10.98 11.97
N ARG A 34 -4.54 -10.36 11.52
CA ARG A 34 -3.49 -10.98 10.71
C ARG A 34 -2.26 -11.40 11.54
N GLY A 35 -2.38 -11.38 12.88
CA GLY A 35 -1.34 -11.85 13.79
C GLY A 35 -0.22 -10.84 14.06
N PHE A 36 -0.42 -9.56 13.73
CA PHE A 36 0.52 -8.51 14.11
C PHE A 36 0.28 -8.01 15.54
N GLU A 37 1.37 -7.71 16.24
CA GLU A 37 1.32 -6.99 17.52
C GLU A 37 1.21 -5.49 17.25
N VAL A 38 0.07 -4.90 17.61
CA VAL A 38 -0.25 -3.50 17.30
C VAL A 38 -0.84 -2.82 18.52
N GLU A 39 -0.19 -1.74 18.94
CA GLU A 39 -0.69 -0.80 19.95
C GLU A 39 -1.84 0.05 19.38
N ASP A 40 -2.35 0.99 20.16
CA ASP A 40 -3.33 1.95 19.65
C ASP A 40 -2.69 2.91 18.64
N ALA A 41 -3.50 3.38 17.69
CA ALA A 41 -3.00 4.23 16.61
C ALA A 41 -2.47 5.57 17.14
N LEU A 42 -1.31 5.99 16.64
CA LEU A 42 -0.72 7.27 16.96
C LEU A 42 -1.42 8.37 16.13
N VAL A 43 -2.25 9.18 16.78
CA VAL A 43 -2.90 10.33 16.13
C VAL A 43 -2.02 11.57 16.31
N VAL A 44 -1.57 12.15 15.20
CA VAL A 44 -0.64 13.29 15.19
C VAL A 44 -1.07 14.34 14.18
N SER A 45 -0.70 15.59 14.42
CA SER A 45 -0.94 16.69 13.48
C SER A 45 -0.12 16.53 12.20
N ASP A 46 -0.61 17.12 11.12
CA ASP A 46 0.04 17.06 9.81
C ASP A 46 1.42 17.74 9.82
N GLY A 47 2.28 17.38 8.87
CA GLY A 47 3.60 18.00 8.72
C GLY A 47 4.64 17.49 9.69
N ALA A 48 5.35 18.40 10.36
CA ALA A 48 6.52 18.05 11.19
C ALA A 48 6.21 17.04 12.31
N PRO A 49 5.07 17.12 13.05
CA PRO A 49 4.72 16.12 14.05
C PRO A 49 4.56 14.71 13.47
N PHE A 50 3.86 14.59 12.33
CA PHE A 50 3.77 13.32 11.59
C PHE A 50 5.15 12.80 11.16
N GLY A 51 6.00 13.67 10.59
CA GLY A 51 7.35 13.29 10.17
C GLY A 51 8.21 12.76 11.33
N ALA A 52 8.12 13.39 12.50
CA ALA A 52 8.82 12.95 13.71
C ALA A 52 8.31 11.60 14.23
N ALA A 53 6.99 11.38 14.22
CA ALA A 53 6.38 10.12 14.62
C ALA A 53 6.77 8.98 13.66
N LEU A 54 6.75 9.24 12.35
CA LEU A 54 7.13 8.27 11.34
C LEU A 54 8.61 7.90 11.44
N LYS A 55 9.50 8.90 11.56
CA LYS A 55 10.94 8.67 11.73
C LYS A 55 11.24 7.84 12.97
N THR A 56 10.62 8.19 14.11
CA THR A 56 10.76 7.42 15.35
C THR A 56 10.29 5.99 15.16
N SER A 57 9.15 5.79 14.50
CA SER A 57 8.58 4.47 14.26
C SER A 57 9.47 3.61 13.36
N VAL A 58 10.02 4.18 12.28
CA VAL A 58 10.98 3.50 11.40
C VAL A 58 12.24 3.07 12.18
N LEU A 59 12.75 3.92 13.08
CA LEU A 59 13.90 3.58 13.92
C LEU A 59 13.63 2.44 14.91
N GLN A 60 12.38 2.24 15.33
CA GLN A 60 11.99 1.10 16.17
C GLN A 60 11.90 -0.22 15.36
N GLY A 61 11.98 -0.16 14.03
CA GLY A 61 12.01 -1.32 13.14
C GLY A 61 10.81 -2.29 13.25
N PRO A 62 9.54 -1.83 13.29
CA PRO A 62 8.41 -2.74 13.13
C PRO A 62 8.45 -3.41 11.74
N ALA A 63 7.74 -4.52 11.56
CA ALA A 63 7.64 -5.12 10.24
C ALA A 63 6.78 -4.27 9.28
N VAL A 64 5.79 -3.56 9.82
CA VAL A 64 4.81 -2.79 9.03
C VAL A 64 4.52 -1.45 9.70
N ILE A 65 4.45 -0.39 8.90
CA ILE A 65 3.87 0.90 9.27
C ILE A 65 2.76 1.22 8.27
N ILE A 66 1.53 1.36 8.74
CA ILE A 66 0.42 1.87 7.94
C ILE A 66 0.09 3.28 8.40
N THR A 67 0.08 4.23 7.47
CA THR A 67 -0.34 5.61 7.76
C THR A 67 -1.68 5.91 7.13
N SER A 68 -2.44 6.86 7.69
CA SER A 68 -3.72 7.31 7.14
C SER A 68 -3.79 8.84 7.19
N GLY A 69 -4.22 9.47 6.09
CA GLY A 69 -4.35 10.93 6.00
C GLY A 69 -3.13 11.62 5.40
N GLY A 70 -3.28 12.91 5.09
CA GLY A 70 -2.22 13.75 4.53
C GLY A 70 -1.77 13.40 3.09
N THR A 71 -2.52 12.58 2.35
CA THR A 71 -2.15 12.10 1.00
C THR A 71 -2.83 12.83 -0.16
N GLY A 72 -3.71 13.79 0.10
CA GLY A 72 -4.43 14.52 -0.94
C GLY A 72 -3.57 15.56 -1.65
N ILE A 73 -4.19 16.58 -2.25
CA ILE A 73 -3.50 17.70 -2.92
C ILE A 73 -3.64 19.04 -2.16
N SER A 74 -4.10 19.00 -0.91
CA SER A 74 -4.11 20.19 -0.04
C SER A 74 -2.68 20.68 0.19
N PRO A 75 -2.44 21.99 0.38
CA PRO A 75 -1.13 22.51 0.77
C PRO A 75 -0.53 21.87 2.04
N THR A 76 -1.37 21.32 2.91
CA THR A 76 -0.97 20.64 4.15
C THR A 76 -0.75 19.14 3.99
N ASP A 77 -1.13 18.55 2.85
CA ASP A 77 -0.95 17.13 2.59
C ASP A 77 0.52 16.89 2.26
N VAL A 78 1.33 16.50 3.24
CA VAL A 78 2.78 16.28 3.06
C VAL A 78 3.23 14.87 3.49
N THR A 79 2.30 14.00 3.86
CA THR A 79 2.57 12.61 4.24
C THR A 79 3.38 11.83 3.19
N PRO A 80 3.08 11.93 1.87
CA PRO A 80 3.88 11.25 0.86
C PRO A 80 5.34 11.68 0.85
N GLN A 81 5.60 12.99 0.92
CA GLN A 81 6.96 13.55 0.92
C GLN A 81 7.75 13.11 2.16
N LEU A 82 7.11 13.19 3.34
CA LEU A 82 7.74 12.79 4.60
C LEU A 82 8.00 11.28 4.66
N THR A 83 7.15 10.49 4.00
CA THR A 83 7.32 9.04 3.89
C THR A 83 8.46 8.72 2.93
N ALA A 84 8.42 9.24 1.69
CA ALA A 84 9.41 8.97 0.65
C ALA A 84 10.84 9.31 1.09
N ALA A 85 11.03 10.37 1.88
CA ALA A 85 12.33 10.77 2.42
C ALA A 85 12.96 9.75 3.40
N LEU A 86 12.19 8.76 3.87
CA LEU A 86 12.64 7.72 4.80
C LEU A 86 12.71 6.32 4.16
N LEU A 87 12.27 6.16 2.92
CA LEU A 87 12.30 4.88 2.22
C LEU A 87 13.67 4.66 1.59
N ASP A 88 14.17 3.43 1.68
CA ASP A 88 15.33 2.98 0.90
C ASP A 88 14.93 2.78 -0.57
N TYR A 89 13.72 2.27 -0.80
CA TYR A 89 13.12 2.13 -2.13
C TYR A 89 11.59 2.12 -2.08
N GLU A 90 10.97 2.55 -3.17
CA GLU A 90 9.52 2.55 -3.34
C GLU A 90 9.00 1.26 -3.98
N ILE A 91 7.74 0.93 -3.67
CA ILE A 91 6.94 -0.12 -4.31
C ILE A 91 5.76 0.57 -5.03
N PRO A 92 6.01 1.20 -6.20
CA PRO A 92 4.99 2.00 -6.88
C PRO A 92 3.75 1.19 -7.25
N GLY A 93 3.92 -0.10 -7.58
CA GLY A 93 2.80 -1.00 -7.91
C GLY A 93 1.76 -1.13 -6.80
N LEU A 94 2.17 -1.07 -5.52
CA LEU A 94 1.25 -1.13 -4.39
C LEU A 94 0.46 0.17 -4.23
N ALA A 95 1.13 1.31 -4.33
CA ALA A 95 0.48 2.62 -4.30
C ALA A 95 -0.51 2.80 -5.48
N GLU A 96 -0.14 2.32 -6.66
CA GLU A 96 -1.03 2.31 -7.82
C GLU A 96 -2.24 1.40 -7.64
N ALA A 97 -2.05 0.19 -7.12
CA ALA A 97 -3.15 -0.74 -6.87
C ALA A 97 -4.19 -0.15 -5.90
N ILE A 98 -3.73 0.49 -4.82
CA ILE A 98 -4.60 1.19 -3.86
C ILE A 98 -5.41 2.29 -4.55
N ARG A 99 -4.77 3.14 -5.36
CA ARG A 99 -5.48 4.17 -6.14
C ARG A 99 -6.50 3.57 -7.10
N ARG A 100 -6.09 2.59 -7.91
CA ARG A 100 -6.93 1.97 -8.94
C ARG A 100 -8.16 1.31 -8.33
N TYR A 101 -8.00 0.61 -7.21
CA TYR A 101 -9.10 -0.01 -6.48
C TYR A 101 -10.11 1.04 -5.98
N GLY A 102 -9.62 2.16 -5.44
CA GLY A 102 -10.47 3.27 -5.01
C GLY A 102 -11.19 3.98 -6.15
N VAL A 103 -10.55 4.17 -7.32
CA VAL A 103 -11.14 4.86 -8.48
C VAL A 103 -12.40 4.16 -8.98
N GLY A 104 -12.48 2.84 -8.87
CA GLY A 104 -13.69 2.07 -9.22
C GLY A 104 -14.92 2.43 -8.37
N LYS A 105 -14.75 3.15 -7.26
CA LYS A 105 -15.82 3.54 -6.33
C LYS A 105 -15.94 5.06 -6.20
N VAL A 106 -14.81 5.75 -6.13
CA VAL A 106 -14.71 7.19 -5.92
C VAL A 106 -13.69 7.76 -6.92
N PRO A 107 -14.12 8.51 -7.96
CA PRO A 107 -13.22 9.00 -9.01
C PRO A 107 -12.03 9.81 -8.48
N THR A 108 -12.22 10.58 -7.41
CA THR A 108 -11.18 11.41 -6.80
C THR A 108 -10.09 10.60 -6.07
N ALA A 109 -10.24 9.28 -5.90
CA ALA A 109 -9.19 8.42 -5.35
C ALA A 109 -7.89 8.49 -6.17
N VAL A 110 -7.98 8.83 -7.46
CA VAL A 110 -6.81 9.06 -8.33
C VAL A 110 -5.90 10.19 -7.82
N LEU A 111 -6.44 11.14 -7.06
CA LEU A 111 -5.69 12.29 -6.54
C LEU A 111 -4.85 11.95 -5.30
N SER A 112 -4.99 10.74 -4.74
CA SER A 112 -4.16 10.32 -3.61
C SER A 112 -2.71 10.16 -4.05
N ARG A 113 -1.83 10.97 -3.49
CA ARG A 113 -0.38 10.93 -3.72
C ARG A 113 0.35 9.96 -2.78
N GLY A 114 -0.38 9.15 -2.01
CA GLY A 114 0.21 8.18 -1.08
C GLY A 114 1.25 7.29 -1.78
N VAL A 115 2.35 7.05 -1.08
CA VAL A 115 3.43 6.14 -1.51
C VAL A 115 3.42 4.87 -0.67
N ALA A 116 4.10 3.85 -1.17
CA ALA A 116 4.40 2.63 -0.43
C ALA A 116 5.84 2.22 -0.72
N GLY A 117 6.54 1.64 0.24
CA GLY A 117 7.91 1.19 0.05
C GLY A 117 8.53 0.63 1.32
N VAL A 118 9.85 0.52 1.32
CA VAL A 118 10.60 -0.16 2.38
C VAL A 118 11.62 0.78 3.02
N ALA A 119 11.71 0.72 4.35
CA ALA A 119 12.75 1.35 5.15
C ALA A 119 13.42 0.29 6.05
N GLY A 120 14.65 -0.11 5.71
CA GLY A 120 15.34 -1.26 6.28
C GLY A 120 14.60 -2.56 5.98
N ARG A 121 13.89 -3.08 6.99
CA ARG A 121 13.00 -4.25 6.89
C ARG A 121 11.53 -3.92 7.19
N THR A 122 11.21 -2.64 7.21
CA THR A 122 9.87 -2.13 7.52
C THR A 122 9.14 -1.84 6.22
N LEU A 123 7.98 -2.48 5.99
CA LEU A 123 7.06 -2.06 4.95
C LEU A 123 6.28 -0.82 5.41
N VAL A 124 6.32 0.26 4.65
CA VAL A 124 5.57 1.49 4.94
C VAL A 124 4.54 1.73 3.84
N VAL A 125 3.27 1.96 4.21
CA VAL A 125 2.19 2.19 3.25
C VAL A 125 1.33 3.39 3.68
N ASN A 126 1.17 4.37 2.79
CA ASN A 126 0.24 5.48 3.02
C ASN A 126 -1.16 5.15 2.48
N LEU A 127 -2.17 5.22 3.33
CA LEU A 127 -3.58 5.11 2.98
C LEU A 127 -4.27 6.49 2.97
N PRO A 128 -5.36 6.66 2.20
CA PRO A 128 -6.17 7.87 2.25
C PRO A 128 -6.79 8.08 3.64
N GLY A 129 -7.04 9.33 4.04
CA GLY A 129 -7.61 9.66 5.35
C GLY A 129 -9.11 9.38 5.53
N SER A 130 -9.81 8.92 4.49
CA SER A 130 -11.23 8.58 4.57
C SER A 130 -11.43 7.12 4.97
N SER A 131 -12.48 6.83 5.75
CA SER A 131 -12.81 5.45 6.13
C SER A 131 -13.01 4.52 4.94
N GLY A 132 -13.56 5.03 3.82
CA GLY A 132 -13.69 4.28 2.57
C GLY A 132 -12.33 4.00 1.93
N GLY A 133 -11.47 5.01 1.84
CA GLY A 133 -10.13 4.87 1.27
C GLY A 133 -9.22 3.94 2.08
N VAL A 134 -9.33 3.94 3.41
CA VAL A 134 -8.65 2.97 4.27
C VAL A 134 -9.17 1.56 3.99
N LYS A 135 -10.49 1.34 3.99
CA LYS A 135 -11.07 0.02 3.67
C LYS A 135 -10.58 -0.49 2.32
N ASP A 136 -10.55 0.38 1.32
CA ASP A 136 -10.09 0.07 -0.03
C ASP A 136 -8.60 -0.29 -0.07
N GLY A 137 -7.75 0.49 0.61
CA GLY A 137 -6.33 0.20 0.70
C GLY A 137 -6.02 -1.10 1.45
N LEU A 138 -6.73 -1.37 2.55
CA LEU A 138 -6.60 -2.62 3.30
C LEU A 138 -7.03 -3.83 2.46
N ALA A 139 -8.06 -3.69 1.61
CA ALA A 139 -8.47 -4.77 0.70
C ALA A 139 -7.39 -5.09 -0.35
N VAL A 140 -6.62 -4.09 -0.79
CA VAL A 140 -5.47 -4.29 -1.69
C VAL A 140 -4.28 -4.91 -0.98
N LEU A 141 -4.05 -4.53 0.28
CA LEU A 141 -2.95 -5.07 1.09
C LEU A 141 -3.19 -6.51 1.55
N ASP A 142 -4.44 -6.89 1.75
CA ASP A 142 -4.83 -8.18 2.32
C ASP A 142 -4.14 -9.41 1.69
N PRO A 143 -4.16 -9.59 0.37
CA PRO A 143 -3.54 -10.76 -0.25
C PRO A 143 -2.00 -10.75 -0.25
N VAL A 144 -1.35 -9.62 0.07
CA VAL A 144 0.11 -9.45 -0.12
C VAL A 144 0.88 -9.14 1.15
N LEU A 145 0.22 -8.65 2.21
CA LEU A 145 0.91 -8.09 3.37
C LEU A 145 1.83 -9.11 4.06
N VAL A 146 1.31 -10.29 4.38
CA VAL A 146 2.06 -11.33 5.10
C VAL A 146 3.26 -11.78 4.27
N HIS A 147 3.05 -12.01 2.97
CA HIS A 147 4.13 -12.39 2.06
C HIS A 147 5.23 -11.33 1.96
N ALA A 148 4.85 -10.05 1.87
CA ALA A 148 5.82 -8.95 1.82
C ALA A 148 6.66 -8.88 3.11
N VAL A 149 6.02 -9.06 4.27
CA VAL A 149 6.72 -9.08 5.56
C VAL A 149 7.66 -10.28 5.68
N ASP A 150 7.22 -11.47 5.26
CA ASP A 150 8.06 -12.68 5.27
C ASP A 150 9.30 -12.50 4.38
N GLN A 151 9.15 -11.92 3.19
CA GLN A 151 10.26 -11.60 2.29
C GLN A 151 11.25 -10.62 2.92
N LEU A 152 10.76 -9.55 3.56
CA LEU A 152 11.60 -8.56 4.24
C LEU A 152 12.34 -9.14 5.45
N ALA A 153 11.75 -10.13 6.13
CA ALA A 153 12.39 -10.87 7.20
C ALA A 153 13.50 -11.82 6.71
N GLY A 154 13.63 -12.02 5.40
CA GLY A 154 14.59 -12.97 4.81
C GLY A 154 14.07 -14.40 4.73
N GLY A 155 12.74 -14.59 4.78
CA GLY A 155 12.11 -15.88 4.57
C GLY A 155 12.30 -16.37 3.13
N ASP A 156 12.86 -17.56 2.98
CA ASP A 156 13.01 -18.22 1.68
C ASP A 156 11.62 -18.55 1.10
N HIS A 157 11.47 -18.44 -0.22
CA HIS A 157 10.18 -18.56 -0.89
C HIS A 157 9.54 -19.92 -0.62
N ARG A 158 8.42 -19.96 0.13
CA ARG A 158 7.41 -20.98 -0.16
C ARG A 158 6.68 -20.52 -1.40
N ARG A 159 6.95 -21.16 -2.55
CA ARG A 159 6.06 -21.10 -3.71
C ARG A 159 4.63 -21.25 -3.19
N THR A 160 3.75 -20.32 -3.53
CA THR A 160 2.32 -20.53 -3.41
C THR A 160 1.97 -21.74 -4.26
N GLU A 161 1.75 -22.90 -3.64
CA GLU A 161 1.09 -24.04 -4.28
C GLU A 161 -0.30 -23.56 -4.70
N GLY A 162 -0.50 -23.35 -6.01
CA GLY A 162 -1.78 -22.84 -6.50
C GLY A 162 -1.86 -22.39 -7.95
N GLN A 163 -0.81 -22.47 -8.77
CA GLN A 163 -0.90 -22.28 -10.23
C GLN A 163 0.06 -23.20 -10.99
N ASP A 164 -0.12 -24.51 -10.84
CA ASP A 164 0.34 -25.47 -11.85
C ASP A 164 -0.92 -26.10 -12.45
N THR A 165 -1.28 -25.68 -13.66
CA THR A 165 -2.20 -26.44 -14.51
C THR A 165 -1.36 -27.50 -15.20
N PRO A 166 -1.60 -28.81 -15.03
CA PRO A 166 -0.89 -29.81 -15.81
C PRO A 166 -1.47 -29.79 -17.23
N GLY A 167 -0.71 -29.24 -18.18
CA GLY A 167 -1.12 -29.13 -19.57
C GLY A 167 0.06 -29.33 -20.51
N GLY A 168 0.66 -30.52 -20.47
CA GLY A 168 1.55 -30.99 -21.52
C GLY A 168 0.95 -32.21 -22.20
N VAL A 169 0.55 -32.07 -23.45
CA VAL A 169 0.83 -33.05 -24.51
C VAL A 169 1.00 -32.30 -25.83
N ASP A 170 2.11 -32.63 -26.47
CA ASP A 170 2.59 -32.12 -27.76
C ASP A 170 1.61 -32.36 -28.91
N GLY A 171 1.64 -31.46 -29.89
CA GLY A 171 0.90 -31.58 -31.14
C GLY A 171 1.43 -30.60 -32.18
N ASP A 172 2.39 -31.07 -32.96
CA ASP A 172 2.96 -30.49 -34.18
C ASP A 172 1.90 -29.88 -35.13
N GLY A 173 2.22 -28.74 -35.75
CA GLY A 173 1.32 -28.10 -36.70
C GLY A 173 1.66 -26.68 -37.14
N GLY A 174 2.72 -26.54 -37.95
CA GLY A 174 2.68 -25.67 -39.14
C GLY A 174 2.69 -24.15 -38.97
N VAL A 175 3.83 -23.55 -39.31
CA VAL A 175 4.01 -22.13 -39.63
C VAL A 175 3.09 -21.70 -40.79
N ALA A 176 2.41 -20.56 -40.64
CA ALA A 176 1.99 -19.72 -41.77
C ALA A 176 2.01 -18.23 -41.38
N ILE A 177 3.05 -17.53 -41.84
CA ILE A 177 3.11 -16.07 -41.93
C ILE A 177 2.43 -15.67 -43.25
N PRO A 178 1.48 -14.73 -43.29
CA PRO A 178 1.21 -13.97 -44.49
C PRO A 178 1.84 -12.58 -44.37
N GLY A 179 2.84 -12.33 -45.19
CA GLY A 179 3.35 -10.99 -45.46
C GLY A 179 2.48 -10.24 -46.48
N GLY A 180 2.43 -8.91 -46.33
CA GLY A 180 2.70 -7.97 -47.43
C GLY A 180 1.61 -7.63 -48.46
N ARG A 181 0.99 -6.45 -48.24
CA ARG A 181 0.65 -5.35 -49.18
C ARG A 181 -0.21 -5.60 -50.44
N ALA A 182 -1.25 -4.79 -50.62
CA ALA A 182 -1.37 -3.84 -51.75
C ALA A 182 -2.53 -2.84 -51.53
N GLU A 183 -2.28 -1.59 -51.89
CA GLU A 183 -3.23 -0.49 -52.10
C GLU A 183 -4.28 -0.86 -53.16
N THR A 184 -5.50 -0.29 -53.09
CA THR A 184 -6.09 0.47 -54.22
C THR A 184 -7.28 1.31 -53.71
N GLU A 185 -7.16 2.58 -54.02
CA GLU A 185 -8.07 3.71 -53.87
C GLU A 185 -9.23 3.62 -54.87
N GLN A 186 -10.49 3.83 -54.44
CA GLN A 186 -11.58 4.29 -55.31
C GLN A 186 -12.81 4.74 -54.51
N ARG A 187 -12.91 6.05 -54.26
CA ARG A 187 -14.03 6.93 -54.65
C ARG A 187 -13.85 8.34 -54.11
#